data_AF-A0A0N5CGG0-F1
#
_entry.id   AF-A0A0N5CGG0-F1
#
_cell.length_a   1.000
_cell.length_b   1.000
_cell.length_c   1.000
_cell.angle_alpha   90.00
_cell.angle_beta   90.00
_cell.angle_gamma   90.00
#
_symmetry.space_group_name_H-M   'P 1'
#
loop_
_entity.id
_entity.type
_entity.pdbx_description
1 polymer ?
#
loop_
_entity_poly.entity_id
_entity_poly.type
_entity_poly.pdbx_seq_one_letter_code
_entity_poly.pdbx_strand_id
1 'polypeptide(L)'
;MWILFFFLVSQALTEEWIWDGNKRGSGATRKALCICENYHETVWSGAVDKRSKHLTKDINFLNNMILRNIKILEVNVTKYEAGNIGVRVDGKGNGHNAERQIFGILHNNNNYFYKNAGSTCQISYCENGLFFITPKDEYGMYSAKVDDFEEIFYQKFVTNDMKFRLDKFSIDRNNFPLIICPYKNYVSIRSATNFIPYETNGIIFSNFQERQILLSGYPRSDDSDIFVCGYIKYEDGSQLTISYEIEIKDYYKIDSIKSISDFQHIWKCSEGEATTDYHYFIYSYNFEGNHKMSHILKDSVDKNKFYYNDTMYLYNEAYTKDLKNMVNGIRHGYVLNPIKPDCKWKLPQLKFKIRLVSPDGSKIFDSKDGIQIMDVREDMLNKDIYYKCKIVIEEATRHPFLSNYYDQVMEVLLVSRDDDGNKITILHL
;
A
#
# COMPACT_ATOMS: atom_id res chain seq x y z
N MET A 1 50.71 -0.59 34.18
CA MET A 1 49.46 -0.89 34.91
C MET A 1 48.25 -0.19 34.31
N TRP A 2 48.30 1.11 34.01
CA TRP A 2 47.20 1.86 33.38
C TRP A 2 46.83 1.41 31.95
N ILE A 3 47.81 0.95 31.15
CA ILE A 3 47.57 0.43 29.79
C ILE A 3 46.78 -0.91 29.82
N LEU A 4 47.04 -1.76 30.83
CA LEU A 4 46.28 -3.00 31.05
C LEU A 4 44.84 -2.71 31.49
N PHE A 5 44.62 -1.66 32.28
CA PHE A 5 43.29 -1.22 32.66
C PHE A 5 42.51 -0.69 31.45
N PHE A 6 43.14 0.08 30.55
CA PHE A 6 42.52 0.53 29.31
C PHE A 6 42.22 -0.61 28.32
N PHE A 7 43.08 -1.63 28.21
CA PHE A 7 42.83 -2.81 27.37
C PHE A 7 41.72 -3.71 27.93
N LEU A 8 41.63 -3.87 29.25
CA LEU A 8 40.54 -4.61 29.90
C LEU A 8 39.22 -3.86 29.80
N VAL A 9 39.24 -2.53 29.95
CA VAL A 9 38.06 -1.67 29.76
C VAL A 9 37.66 -1.65 28.28
N SER A 10 38.59 -1.65 27.32
CA SER A 10 38.23 -1.71 25.90
C SER A 10 37.67 -3.08 25.51
N GLN A 11 38.22 -4.19 26.02
CA GLN A 11 37.69 -5.53 25.77
C GLN A 11 36.30 -5.73 26.38
N ALA A 12 36.08 -5.28 27.62
CA ALA A 12 34.77 -5.35 28.29
C ALA A 12 33.72 -4.42 27.64
N LEU A 13 34.14 -3.34 26.98
CA LEU A 13 33.28 -2.46 26.19
C LEU A 13 33.04 -2.95 24.75
N THR A 14 33.75 -3.99 24.29
CA THR A 14 33.60 -4.58 22.95
C THR A 14 32.96 -5.96 22.94
N GLU A 15 32.63 -6.52 24.11
CA GLU A 15 31.89 -7.79 24.15
C GLU A 15 30.45 -7.54 23.67
N GLU A 16 30.18 -7.86 22.41
CA GLU A 16 28.83 -7.92 21.87
C GLU A 16 28.07 -9.07 22.53
N TRP A 17 26.88 -8.78 23.05
CA TRP A 17 26.11 -9.77 23.78
C TRP A 17 25.35 -10.63 22.76
N ILE A 18 25.83 -11.86 22.52
CA ILE A 18 25.25 -12.73 21.49
C ILE A 18 24.29 -13.74 22.15
N TRP A 19 23.00 -13.65 21.78
CA TRP A 19 22.04 -14.73 22.03
C TRP A 19 22.04 -15.66 20.82
N ASP A 20 22.38 -16.95 21.02
CA ASP A 20 22.52 -17.95 19.95
C ASP A 20 21.50 -19.08 20.12
N GLY A 21 20.51 -19.15 19.22
CA GLY A 21 19.42 -20.13 19.28
C GLY A 21 19.84 -21.59 19.03
N ASN A 22 21.06 -21.83 18.56
CA ASN A 22 21.64 -23.19 18.51
C ASN A 22 22.10 -23.66 19.90
N LYS A 23 22.46 -22.72 20.78
CA LYS A 23 22.95 -23.00 22.15
C LYS A 23 21.86 -22.83 23.20
N ARG A 24 20.83 -22.04 22.90
CA ARG A 24 19.74 -21.64 23.81
C ARG A 24 18.37 -22.02 23.25
N GLY A 25 17.34 -21.85 24.07
CA GLY A 25 15.95 -22.11 23.72
C GLY A 25 15.47 -23.51 24.10
N SER A 26 14.49 -23.55 25.00
CA SER A 26 13.83 -24.77 25.47
C SER A 26 12.81 -25.35 24.49
N GLY A 27 12.48 -24.60 23.45
CA GLY A 27 11.34 -24.85 22.57
C GLY A 27 10.05 -24.23 23.11
N ALA A 28 9.13 -23.94 22.19
CA ALA A 28 7.89 -23.25 22.49
C ALA A 28 6.74 -23.79 21.63
N THR A 29 5.70 -24.32 22.26
CA THR A 29 4.51 -24.83 21.55
C THR A 29 3.46 -23.73 21.42
N ARG A 30 2.84 -23.64 20.24
CA ARG A 30 1.83 -22.65 19.90
C ARG A 30 0.60 -23.28 19.25
N LYS A 31 -0.52 -22.56 19.34
CA LYS A 31 -1.74 -22.83 18.58
C LYS A 31 -2.21 -21.54 17.94
N ALA A 32 -2.70 -21.62 16.71
CA ALA A 32 -3.37 -20.52 16.04
C ALA A 32 -4.88 -20.77 16.05
N LEU A 33 -5.62 -19.75 16.43
CA LEU A 33 -7.06 -19.72 16.53
C LEU A 33 -7.58 -18.69 15.53
N CYS A 34 -8.61 -19.07 14.79
CA CYS A 34 -9.42 -18.08 14.07
C CYS A 34 -10.20 -17.23 15.09
N ILE A 35 -10.27 -15.93 14.86
CA ILE A 35 -11.10 -15.01 15.64
C ILE A 35 -12.39 -14.81 14.86
N CYS A 36 -13.48 -15.41 15.34
CA CYS A 36 -14.83 -15.23 14.81
C CYS A 36 -15.71 -14.63 15.91
N GLU A 37 -16.84 -14.00 15.55
CA GLU A 37 -17.72 -13.30 16.52
C GLU A 37 -18.20 -14.21 17.68
N ASN A 38 -18.37 -15.51 17.44
CA ASN A 38 -19.00 -16.42 18.40
C ASN A 38 -18.20 -17.71 18.73
N TYR A 39 -17.01 -17.91 18.12
CA TYR A 39 -16.22 -19.13 18.34
C TYR A 39 -14.74 -18.93 17.98
N HIS A 40 -13.87 -19.71 18.63
CA HIS A 40 -12.45 -19.79 18.29
C HIS A 40 -12.12 -21.19 17.79
N GLU A 41 -11.98 -21.34 16.48
CA GLU A 41 -11.54 -22.59 15.87
C GLU A 41 -10.02 -22.68 15.83
N THR A 42 -9.46 -23.82 16.26
CA THR A 42 -8.03 -24.07 16.08
C THR A 42 -7.73 -24.38 14.63
N VAL A 43 -7.11 -23.43 13.93
CA VAL A 43 -6.70 -23.59 12.53
C VAL A 43 -5.34 -24.28 12.41
N TRP A 44 -4.51 -24.19 13.45
CA TRP A 44 -3.17 -24.78 13.44
C TRP A 44 -2.59 -24.96 14.85
N SER A 45 -1.64 -25.90 14.98
CA SER A 45 -0.79 -26.03 16.17
C SER A 45 0.56 -26.60 15.78
N GLY A 46 1.62 -26.10 16.43
CA GLY A 46 3.00 -26.51 16.15
C GLY A 46 3.94 -26.05 17.24
N ALA A 47 5.24 -26.28 17.06
CA ALA A 47 6.24 -25.91 18.04
C ALA A 47 7.52 -25.39 17.37
N VAL A 48 8.22 -24.54 18.12
CA VAL A 48 9.64 -24.24 17.90
C VAL A 48 10.45 -25.32 18.58
N ASP A 49 11.26 -26.05 17.82
CA ASP A 49 12.11 -27.13 18.34
C ASP A 49 13.47 -27.17 17.60
N LYS A 50 14.28 -28.21 17.86
CA LYS A 50 15.62 -28.36 17.26
C LYS A 50 15.61 -28.56 15.74
N ARG A 51 14.47 -28.93 15.14
CA ARG A 51 14.28 -29.16 13.70
C ARG A 51 13.74 -27.92 12.99
N SER A 52 13.32 -26.89 13.73
CA SER A 52 12.89 -25.62 13.16
C SER A 52 13.99 -25.03 12.27
N LYS A 53 13.57 -24.39 11.16
CA LYS A 53 14.47 -23.57 10.35
C LYS A 53 15.00 -22.42 11.20
N HIS A 54 16.13 -21.86 10.81
CA HIS A 54 16.73 -20.71 11.49
C HIS A 54 16.79 -19.53 10.53
N LEU A 55 16.69 -18.32 11.08
CA LEU A 55 17.09 -17.12 10.36
C LEU A 55 18.58 -17.23 10.03
N THR A 56 18.92 -16.96 8.78
CA THR A 56 20.30 -17.01 8.27
C THR A 56 21.07 -15.74 8.57
N LYS A 57 20.37 -14.65 8.92
CA LYS A 57 20.96 -13.37 9.27
C LYS A 57 20.84 -13.12 10.76
N ASP A 58 21.86 -12.49 11.30
CA ASP A 58 21.85 -11.96 12.65
C ASP A 58 20.93 -10.72 12.72
N ILE A 59 20.20 -10.56 13.83
CA ILE A 59 19.38 -9.38 14.10
C ILE A 59 20.03 -8.58 15.23
N ASN A 60 20.26 -7.29 14.98
CA ASN A 60 20.68 -6.35 16.01
C ASN A 60 19.48 -5.97 16.88
N PHE A 61 19.51 -6.34 18.15
CA PHE A 61 18.49 -6.04 19.14
C PHE A 61 18.99 -5.02 20.16
N LEU A 62 18.26 -3.91 20.30
CA LEU A 62 18.51 -2.83 21.28
C LEU A 62 19.96 -2.31 21.37
N ASN A 63 20.65 -2.21 20.23
CA ASN A 63 22.02 -1.68 20.06
C ASN A 63 23.15 -2.41 20.81
N ASN A 64 22.83 -3.31 21.75
CA ASN A 64 23.81 -3.97 22.61
C ASN A 64 23.75 -5.50 22.52
N MET A 65 22.82 -6.06 21.75
CA MET A 65 22.62 -7.50 21.64
C MET A 65 22.49 -7.95 20.18
N ILE A 66 23.12 -9.07 19.85
CA ILE A 66 22.97 -9.73 18.57
C ILE A 66 22.20 -11.02 18.76
N LEU A 67 21.13 -11.17 18.01
CA LEU A 67 20.28 -12.35 17.95
C LEU A 67 20.72 -13.21 16.77
N ARG A 68 21.34 -14.36 17.04
CA ARG A 68 21.91 -15.27 16.05
C ARG A 68 21.18 -16.61 16.06
N ASN A 69 21.05 -17.24 14.88
CA ASN A 69 20.40 -18.53 14.71
C ASN A 69 19.01 -18.57 15.36
N ILE A 70 18.18 -17.55 15.13
CA ILE A 70 16.82 -17.50 15.69
C ILE A 70 15.94 -18.52 14.98
N LYS A 71 15.30 -19.41 15.75
CA LYS A 71 14.40 -20.44 15.21
C LYS A 71 13.12 -19.80 14.66
N ILE A 72 12.65 -20.30 13.53
CA ILE A 72 11.45 -19.83 12.84
C ILE A 72 10.27 -20.74 13.18
N LEU A 73 9.18 -20.12 13.64
CA LEU A 73 7.86 -20.73 13.77
C LEU A 73 7.01 -20.37 12.54
N GLU A 74 6.79 -21.35 11.67
CA GLU A 74 5.89 -21.20 10.51
C GLU A 74 4.46 -21.53 10.94
N VAL A 75 3.66 -20.50 11.23
CA VAL A 75 2.25 -20.63 11.60
C VAL A 75 1.43 -20.76 10.33
N ASN A 76 1.02 -21.98 9.99
CA ASN A 76 0.23 -22.24 8.79
C ASN A 76 -1.24 -21.88 9.03
N VAL A 77 -1.71 -20.84 8.35
CA VAL A 77 -3.08 -20.33 8.44
C VAL A 77 -3.88 -20.59 7.17
N THR A 78 -3.54 -21.63 6.40
CA THR A 78 -4.29 -22.02 5.18
C THR A 78 -5.78 -22.26 5.45
N LYS A 79 -6.14 -22.74 6.64
CA LYS A 79 -7.54 -22.99 7.03
C LYS A 79 -8.30 -21.72 7.45
N TYR A 80 -7.64 -20.57 7.47
CA TYR A 80 -8.31 -19.31 7.76
C TYR A 80 -9.17 -18.89 6.57
N GLU A 81 -10.44 -18.61 6.82
CA GLU A 81 -11.37 -18.10 5.81
C GLU A 81 -11.47 -16.57 5.85
N ALA A 82 -11.57 -15.94 4.67
CA ALA A 82 -11.75 -14.51 4.55
C ALA A 82 -13.07 -14.05 5.19
N GLY A 83 -13.04 -12.92 5.88
CA GLY A 83 -14.20 -12.30 6.55
C GLY A 83 -14.32 -12.64 8.03
N ASN A 84 -13.41 -13.46 8.54
CA ASN A 84 -13.15 -13.53 9.97
C ASN A 84 -12.38 -12.28 10.44
N ILE A 85 -12.34 -12.06 11.76
CA ILE A 85 -11.69 -10.87 12.34
C ILE A 85 -10.17 -10.92 12.14
N GLY A 86 -9.58 -12.11 12.29
CA GLY A 86 -8.15 -12.33 12.15
C GLY A 86 -7.70 -13.62 12.83
N VAL A 87 -6.39 -13.74 13.08
CA VAL A 87 -5.79 -14.92 13.71
C VAL A 87 -5.15 -14.54 15.03
N ARG A 88 -5.45 -15.30 16.08
CA ARG A 88 -4.79 -15.24 17.38
C ARG A 88 -3.83 -16.41 17.53
N VAL A 89 -2.60 -16.17 17.98
CA VAL A 89 -1.61 -17.21 18.27
C VAL A 89 -1.33 -17.24 19.75
N ASP A 90 -1.65 -18.35 20.40
CA ASP A 90 -1.50 -18.55 21.84
C ASP A 90 -0.38 -19.55 22.17
N GLY A 91 0.23 -19.37 23.35
CA GLY A 91 0.98 -20.43 24.03
C GLY A 91 0.13 -21.69 24.27
N LYS A 92 0.69 -22.87 24.03
CA LYS A 92 0.07 -24.16 24.37
C LYS A 92 0.82 -24.79 25.55
N GLY A 93 0.15 -25.00 26.69
CA GLY A 93 0.74 -25.62 27.90
C GLY A 93 0.57 -24.78 29.18
N ASN A 94 1.17 -25.22 30.28
CA ASN A 94 1.05 -24.61 31.62
C ASN A 94 1.26 -23.08 31.59
N GLY A 95 0.36 -22.34 32.23
CA GLY A 95 0.16 -20.88 32.07
C GLY A 95 1.40 -20.01 32.21
N HIS A 96 2.45 -20.45 32.93
CA HIS A 96 3.64 -19.64 33.18
C HIS A 96 4.45 -19.24 31.92
N ASN A 97 4.59 -20.09 30.91
CA ASN A 97 5.38 -19.73 29.72
C ASN A 97 4.57 -18.91 28.71
N ALA A 98 3.25 -19.10 28.67
CA ALA A 98 2.38 -18.26 27.87
C ALA A 98 2.36 -16.84 28.46
N GLU A 99 2.20 -16.70 29.77
CA GLU A 99 2.17 -15.40 30.48
C GLU A 99 3.51 -14.64 30.47
N ARG A 100 4.62 -15.30 30.12
CA ARG A 100 5.97 -14.70 30.00
C ARG A 100 6.33 -14.25 28.58
N GLN A 101 5.39 -14.36 27.65
CA GLN A 101 5.62 -13.98 26.27
C GLN A 101 5.56 -12.46 26.11
N ILE A 102 6.59 -11.90 25.49
CA ILE A 102 6.68 -10.51 25.06
C ILE A 102 6.92 -10.45 23.56
N PHE A 103 6.29 -9.50 22.87
CA PHE A 103 6.50 -9.23 21.45
C PHE A 103 6.39 -7.73 21.16
N GLY A 104 6.83 -7.33 19.97
CA GLY A 104 6.79 -5.95 19.53
C GLY A 104 5.38 -5.48 19.15
N ILE A 105 4.99 -4.29 19.59
CA ILE A 105 3.72 -3.64 19.22
C ILE A 105 3.94 -2.18 18.76
N LEU A 106 2.94 -1.60 18.10
CA LEU A 106 2.87 -0.17 17.73
C LEU A 106 1.53 0.48 18.06
N HIS A 107 0.55 -0.29 18.54
CA HIS A 107 -0.78 0.23 18.85
C HIS A 107 -0.89 0.80 20.28
N ASN A 108 0.17 0.70 21.08
CA ASN A 108 0.28 1.34 22.38
C ASN A 108 1.29 2.49 22.30
N ASN A 109 0.85 3.71 22.63
CA ASN A 109 1.67 4.92 22.50
C ASN A 109 2.83 4.98 23.52
N ASN A 110 2.79 4.17 24.58
CA ASN A 110 3.72 4.29 25.70
C ASN A 110 4.84 3.24 25.70
N ASN A 111 4.71 2.17 24.90
CA ASN A 111 5.71 1.10 24.86
C ASN A 111 5.67 0.35 23.52
N TYR A 112 6.85 0.01 22.99
CA TYR A 112 7.02 -0.83 21.80
C TYR A 112 6.98 -2.33 22.09
N PHE A 113 6.92 -2.73 23.36
CA PHE A 113 6.79 -4.12 23.77
C PHE A 113 5.48 -4.35 24.53
N TYR A 114 4.94 -5.55 24.39
CA TYR A 114 3.73 -5.96 25.09
C TYR A 114 3.85 -7.37 25.61
N LYS A 115 3.48 -7.58 26.88
CA LYS A 115 3.46 -8.88 27.52
C LYS A 115 2.06 -9.45 27.46
N ASN A 116 1.87 -10.53 26.70
CA ASN A 116 0.59 -11.20 26.58
C ASN A 116 0.76 -12.67 26.19
N ALA A 117 -0.13 -13.52 26.71
CA ALA A 117 -0.21 -14.95 26.43
C ALA A 117 -0.50 -15.29 24.96
N GLY A 118 -1.05 -14.33 24.20
CA GLY A 118 -1.27 -14.48 22.77
C GLY A 118 -0.99 -13.21 22.00
N SER A 119 -0.65 -13.40 20.73
CA SER A 119 -0.50 -12.34 19.73
C SER A 119 -1.64 -12.41 18.71
N THR A 120 -1.97 -11.30 18.05
CA THR A 120 -3.04 -11.22 17.05
C THR A 120 -2.57 -10.60 15.75
N CYS A 121 -3.10 -11.08 14.63
CA CYS A 121 -2.98 -10.46 13.32
C CYS A 121 -4.35 -10.26 12.68
N GLN A 122 -4.74 -8.99 12.49
CA GLN A 122 -6.06 -8.53 12.02
C GLN A 122 -5.94 -7.10 11.46
N ILE A 123 -6.96 -6.56 10.80
CA ILE A 123 -6.92 -5.23 10.14
C ILE A 123 -6.35 -4.06 10.98
N SER A 124 -6.53 -4.08 12.30
CA SER A 124 -6.02 -3.05 13.22
C SER A 124 -4.51 -3.07 13.41
N TYR A 125 -3.91 -4.25 13.45
CA TYR A 125 -2.48 -4.48 13.71
C TYR A 125 -2.11 -5.95 13.48
N CYS A 126 -0.84 -6.20 13.22
CA CYS A 126 -0.31 -7.56 13.15
C CYS A 126 0.94 -7.73 14.02
N GLU A 127 0.80 -8.58 15.04
CA GLU A 127 1.82 -8.95 16.02
C GLU A 127 2.52 -10.23 15.53
N ASN A 128 3.47 -10.08 14.61
CA ASN A 128 4.33 -11.16 14.15
C ASN A 128 5.81 -10.80 14.37
N GLY A 129 6.73 -11.67 13.94
CA GLY A 129 8.17 -11.41 13.96
C GLY A 129 8.83 -11.95 15.23
N LEU A 130 9.61 -11.14 15.94
CA LEU A 130 10.31 -11.58 17.15
C LEU A 130 9.40 -11.74 18.38
N PHE A 131 9.54 -12.89 19.03
CA PHE A 131 8.90 -13.24 20.29
C PHE A 131 9.95 -13.62 21.32
N PHE A 132 9.72 -13.19 22.55
CA PHE A 132 10.63 -13.38 23.68
C PHE A 132 9.88 -14.07 24.81
N ILE A 133 10.47 -15.12 25.38
CA ILE A 133 9.99 -15.73 26.62
C ILE A 133 10.95 -15.32 27.74
N THR A 134 10.46 -14.51 28.66
CA THR A 134 11.29 -13.91 29.70
C THR A 134 10.49 -13.63 30.98
N PRO A 135 11.12 -13.74 32.17
CA PRO A 135 10.51 -13.24 33.40
C PRO A 135 10.38 -11.71 33.45
N LYS A 136 11.10 -10.97 32.59
CA LYS A 136 11.02 -9.50 32.52
C LYS A 136 9.60 -9.03 32.16
N ASP A 137 9.33 -7.78 32.48
CA ASP A 137 8.16 -7.04 32.00
C ASP A 137 8.53 -6.23 30.74
N GLU A 138 7.56 -5.49 30.21
CA GLU A 138 7.70 -4.75 28.97
C GLU A 138 8.72 -3.60 29.05
N TYR A 139 8.94 -3.04 30.25
CA TYR A 139 9.96 -2.00 30.47
C TYR A 139 11.35 -2.60 30.66
N GLY A 140 11.43 -3.75 31.34
CA GLY A 140 12.66 -4.50 31.53
C GLY A 140 13.35 -4.89 30.22
N MET A 141 12.57 -5.06 29.14
CA MET A 141 13.08 -5.35 27.80
C MET A 141 14.17 -4.38 27.33
N TYR A 142 14.05 -3.08 27.63
CA TYR A 142 15.03 -2.07 27.18
C TYR A 142 16.42 -2.21 27.81
N SER A 143 16.52 -2.99 28.88
CA SER A 143 17.76 -3.25 29.63
C SER A 143 18.10 -4.73 29.69
N ALA A 144 17.38 -5.56 28.93
CA ALA A 144 17.49 -7.01 29.00
C ALA A 144 18.86 -7.48 28.47
N LYS A 145 19.34 -8.53 29.10
CA LYS A 145 20.61 -9.21 28.85
C LYS A 145 20.37 -10.57 28.23
N VAL A 146 21.39 -11.16 27.63
CA VAL A 146 21.31 -12.46 26.95
C VAL A 146 20.77 -13.57 27.88
N ASP A 147 21.11 -13.54 29.16
CA ASP A 147 20.66 -14.52 30.15
C ASP A 147 19.25 -14.27 30.70
N ASP A 148 18.63 -13.12 30.37
CA ASP A 148 17.25 -12.83 30.76
C ASP A 148 16.21 -13.54 29.88
N PHE A 149 16.64 -14.19 28.80
CA PHE A 149 15.77 -14.83 27.82
C PHE A 149 15.84 -16.35 27.89
N GLU A 150 14.72 -16.98 28.20
CA GLU A 150 14.55 -18.44 28.17
C GLU A 150 14.46 -18.94 26.72
N GLU A 151 13.74 -18.19 25.87
CA GLU A 151 13.56 -18.50 24.44
C GLU A 151 13.39 -17.19 23.65
N ILE A 152 13.96 -17.17 22.44
CA ILE A 152 13.69 -16.15 21.42
C ILE A 152 13.42 -16.87 20.11
N PHE A 153 12.27 -16.60 19.49
CA PHE A 153 11.89 -17.20 18.22
C PHE A 153 11.26 -16.17 17.28
N TYR A 154 11.27 -16.48 15.99
CA TYR A 154 10.70 -15.65 14.95
C TYR A 154 9.43 -16.29 14.40
N GLN A 155 8.28 -15.65 14.58
CA GLN A 155 6.99 -16.12 14.10
C GLN A 155 6.64 -15.49 12.75
N LYS A 156 6.30 -16.34 11.77
CA LYS A 156 5.72 -15.90 10.50
C LYS A 156 4.47 -16.69 10.14
N PHE A 157 3.56 -16.05 9.43
CA PHE A 157 2.38 -16.70 8.87
C PHE A 157 2.66 -17.21 7.46
N VAL A 158 2.14 -18.40 7.15
CA VAL A 158 2.19 -19.01 5.82
C VAL A 158 0.81 -19.54 5.43
N THR A 159 0.52 -19.52 4.13
CA THR A 159 -0.64 -20.20 3.52
C THR A 159 -0.16 -21.00 2.31
N ASN A 160 -1.01 -21.85 1.73
CA ASN A 160 -0.65 -22.63 0.54
C ASN A 160 -0.25 -21.75 -0.65
N ASP A 161 -0.81 -20.56 -0.76
CA ASP A 161 -0.60 -19.60 -1.85
C ASP A 161 0.13 -18.32 -1.42
N MET A 162 0.60 -18.26 -0.17
CA MET A 162 1.22 -17.07 0.44
C MET A 162 0.36 -15.80 0.37
N LYS A 163 -0.97 -15.95 0.49
CA LYS A 163 -1.95 -14.86 0.63
C LYS A 163 -2.78 -15.01 1.90
N PHE A 164 -2.69 -14.01 2.78
CA PHE A 164 -3.56 -13.84 3.94
C PHE A 164 -4.69 -12.87 3.59
N ARG A 165 -5.89 -13.42 3.45
CA ARG A 165 -7.07 -12.69 2.97
C ARG A 165 -7.86 -12.16 4.16
N LEU A 166 -7.77 -10.88 4.45
CA LEU A 166 -8.39 -10.27 5.64
C LEU A 166 -9.92 -10.44 5.65
N ASP A 167 -10.55 -9.99 4.58
CA ASP A 167 -12.00 -9.96 4.42
C ASP A 167 -12.39 -10.16 2.95
N LYS A 168 -13.70 -10.17 2.69
CA LYS A 168 -14.31 -10.18 1.37
C LYS A 168 -15.21 -8.95 1.20
N PHE A 169 -15.25 -8.40 0.00
CA PHE A 169 -16.23 -7.37 -0.34
C PHE A 169 -16.80 -7.62 -1.73
N SER A 170 -18.07 -7.27 -1.91
CA SER A 170 -18.72 -7.40 -3.21
C SER A 170 -18.62 -6.09 -3.98
N ILE A 171 -18.38 -6.21 -5.28
CA ILE A 171 -18.50 -5.10 -6.22
C ILE A 171 -19.72 -5.35 -7.10
N ASP A 172 -20.59 -4.34 -7.16
CA ASP A 172 -21.80 -4.33 -7.99
C ASP A 172 -21.60 -3.34 -9.15
N ARG A 173 -21.50 -3.88 -10.37
CA ARG A 173 -21.12 -3.15 -11.58
C ARG A 173 -19.82 -2.38 -11.30
N ASN A 174 -19.69 -1.15 -11.76
CA ASN A 174 -18.54 -0.27 -11.56
C ASN A 174 -18.64 0.60 -10.30
N ASN A 175 -19.18 0.10 -9.19
CA ASN A 175 -19.23 0.81 -7.91
C ASN A 175 -18.14 0.31 -6.97
N PHE A 176 -16.93 0.85 -7.08
CA PHE A 176 -15.79 0.46 -6.25
C PHE A 176 -15.93 1.04 -4.84
N PRO A 177 -16.11 0.22 -3.79
CA PRO A 177 -16.30 0.75 -2.44
C PRO A 177 -14.97 1.14 -1.80
N LEU A 178 -14.98 2.04 -0.82
CA LEU A 178 -13.84 2.27 0.05
C LEU A 178 -13.71 1.13 1.07
N ILE A 179 -12.49 0.63 1.22
CA ILE A 179 -12.06 -0.41 2.15
C ILE A 179 -10.85 0.09 2.95
N ILE A 180 -10.70 -0.40 4.18
CA ILE A 180 -9.50 -0.13 4.98
C ILE A 180 -8.45 -1.16 4.62
N CYS A 181 -7.23 -0.70 4.35
CA CYS A 181 -6.06 -1.55 4.18
C CYS A 181 -5.03 -1.27 5.28
N PRO A 182 -4.22 -2.27 5.67
CA PRO A 182 -3.02 -2.03 6.44
C PRO A 182 -2.06 -1.04 5.75
N TYR A 183 -1.28 -0.32 6.54
CA TYR A 183 -0.31 0.66 6.06
C TYR A 183 1.02 0.56 6.82
N LYS A 184 1.88 1.58 6.73
CA LYS A 184 3.29 1.54 7.16
C LYS A 184 3.51 1.02 8.58
N ASN A 185 2.69 1.45 9.54
CA ASN A 185 2.85 1.11 10.96
C ASN A 185 2.03 -0.10 11.40
N TYR A 186 1.58 -0.94 10.48
CA TYR A 186 0.73 -2.10 10.78
C TYR A 186 1.43 -3.19 11.60
N VAL A 187 2.74 -3.37 11.38
CA VAL A 187 3.61 -4.32 12.10
C VAL A 187 4.67 -3.55 12.88
N SER A 188 5.06 -4.04 14.05
CA SER A 188 6.00 -3.32 14.92
C SER A 188 7.41 -3.20 14.34
N ILE A 189 8.01 -2.02 14.45
CA ILE A 189 9.43 -1.81 14.12
C ILE A 189 10.38 -2.68 14.97
N ARG A 190 9.93 -3.16 16.14
CA ARG A 190 10.72 -4.02 17.03
C ARG A 190 10.56 -5.50 16.72
N SER A 191 9.73 -5.88 15.75
CA SER A 191 9.51 -7.28 15.43
C SER A 191 10.50 -7.87 14.40
N ALA A 192 11.38 -7.04 13.82
CA ALA A 192 12.17 -7.42 12.65
C ALA A 192 11.27 -7.95 11.53
N THR A 193 10.14 -7.31 11.30
CA THR A 193 9.27 -7.59 10.16
C THR A 193 8.74 -6.27 9.65
N ASN A 194 8.61 -6.11 8.34
CA ASN A 194 8.12 -4.87 7.74
C ASN A 194 6.86 -5.14 6.92
N PHE A 195 5.88 -4.24 7.03
CA PHE A 195 4.77 -4.19 6.11
C PHE A 195 5.04 -3.17 5.00
N ILE A 196 4.91 -3.60 3.75
CA ILE A 196 5.11 -2.77 2.56
C ILE A 196 3.73 -2.59 1.91
N PRO A 197 3.12 -1.39 1.99
CA PRO A 197 1.84 -1.14 1.34
C PRO A 197 2.00 -1.21 -0.18
N TYR A 198 1.00 -1.77 -0.86
CA TYR A 198 0.97 -1.82 -2.32
C TYR A 198 0.60 -0.44 -2.89
N GLU A 199 -0.48 0.15 -2.36
CA GLU A 199 -0.92 1.50 -2.71
C GLU A 199 -0.62 2.48 -1.59
N THR A 200 -0.12 3.66 -1.95
CA THR A 200 0.13 4.76 -1.01
C THR A 200 -0.79 5.95 -1.22
N ASN A 201 -1.59 5.95 -2.29
CA ASN A 201 -2.43 7.07 -2.71
C ASN A 201 -3.89 6.86 -2.28
N GLY A 202 -4.14 7.00 -0.99
CA GLY A 202 -5.46 6.87 -0.36
C GLY A 202 -5.75 8.00 0.61
N ILE A 203 -6.76 7.78 1.45
CA ILE A 203 -7.08 8.68 2.56
C ILE A 203 -6.43 8.14 3.83
N ILE A 204 -5.62 8.97 4.49
CA ILE A 204 -5.00 8.65 5.76
C ILE A 204 -5.56 9.61 6.80
N PHE A 205 -6.31 9.08 7.77
CA PHE A 205 -6.73 9.88 8.91
C PHE A 205 -5.65 9.89 9.99
N SER A 206 -5.41 11.03 10.62
CA SER A 206 -4.34 11.21 11.61
C SER A 206 -4.48 10.27 12.82
N ASN A 207 -5.71 9.97 13.22
CA ASN A 207 -6.04 9.05 14.31
C ASN A 207 -5.71 7.59 14.00
N PHE A 208 -5.49 7.21 12.73
CA PHE A 208 -5.01 5.88 12.36
C PHE A 208 -3.51 5.71 12.62
N GLN A 209 -2.77 6.78 12.92
CA GLN A 209 -1.33 6.74 13.24
C GLN A 209 -0.50 6.01 12.14
N GLU A 210 -0.89 6.19 10.88
CA GLU A 210 -0.33 5.51 9.70
C GLU A 210 -0.36 3.96 9.77
N ARG A 211 -1.21 3.37 10.62
CA ARG A 211 -1.44 1.92 10.64
C ARG A 211 -2.38 1.45 9.55
N GLN A 212 -3.29 2.32 9.13
CA GLN A 212 -4.30 2.06 8.13
C GLN A 212 -4.37 3.17 7.09
N ILE A 213 -4.84 2.79 5.90
CA ILE A 213 -5.17 3.69 4.81
C ILE A 213 -6.53 3.27 4.24
N LEU A 214 -7.37 4.24 3.90
CA LEU A 214 -8.63 3.99 3.22
C LEU A 214 -8.39 4.08 1.70
N LEU A 215 -8.72 3.02 0.98
CA LEU A 215 -8.51 2.87 -0.45
C LEU A 215 -9.82 2.47 -1.11
N SER A 216 -9.97 2.77 -2.40
CA SER A 216 -11.04 2.16 -3.19
C SER A 216 -10.65 0.73 -3.54
N GLY A 217 -11.55 -0.23 -3.25
CA GLY A 217 -11.43 -1.62 -3.61
C GLY A 217 -11.92 -1.84 -5.04
N TYR A 218 -10.99 -1.88 -5.99
CA TYR A 218 -11.27 -2.04 -7.42
C TYR A 218 -10.46 -3.23 -7.99
N PRO A 219 -10.98 -3.94 -9.01
CA PRO A 219 -10.22 -5.00 -9.66
C PRO A 219 -9.05 -4.38 -10.44
N ARG A 220 -7.83 -4.90 -10.26
CA ARG A 220 -6.64 -4.37 -10.96
C ARG A 220 -6.49 -4.89 -12.38
N SER A 221 -7.21 -5.95 -12.72
CA SER A 221 -7.40 -6.48 -14.06
C SER A 221 -8.80 -7.05 -14.14
N ASP A 222 -9.34 -7.19 -15.35
CA ASP A 222 -10.73 -7.63 -15.57
C ASP A 222 -11.06 -8.99 -14.93
N ASP A 223 -10.07 -9.88 -14.76
CA ASP A 223 -10.23 -11.21 -14.16
C ASP A 223 -9.73 -11.33 -12.71
N SER A 224 -9.41 -10.21 -12.04
CA SER A 224 -8.87 -10.25 -10.67
C SER A 224 -9.96 -10.41 -9.62
N ASP A 225 -9.91 -11.51 -8.86
CA ASP A 225 -10.77 -11.81 -7.71
C ASP A 225 -10.16 -11.36 -6.36
N ILE A 226 -9.01 -10.70 -6.40
CA ILE A 226 -8.26 -10.30 -5.20
C ILE A 226 -7.85 -8.83 -5.25
N PHE A 227 -8.01 -8.13 -4.14
CA PHE A 227 -7.44 -6.79 -3.93
C PHE A 227 -6.26 -6.86 -2.96
N VAL A 228 -5.04 -6.53 -3.42
CA VAL A 228 -3.84 -6.60 -2.57
C VAL A 228 -3.60 -5.28 -1.84
N CYS A 229 -3.64 -5.28 -0.51
CA CYS A 229 -3.28 -4.12 0.30
C CYS A 229 -1.77 -3.90 0.40
N GLY A 230 -0.98 -4.98 0.40
CA GLY A 230 0.47 -4.94 0.57
C GLY A 230 1.05 -6.29 0.95
N TYR A 231 2.26 -6.28 1.49
CA TYR A 231 3.01 -7.50 1.83
C TYR A 231 3.68 -7.37 3.18
N ILE A 232 3.64 -8.45 3.96
CA ILE A 232 4.54 -8.62 5.10
C ILE A 232 5.83 -9.25 4.55
N LYS A 233 6.95 -8.54 4.70
CA LYS A 233 8.29 -9.03 4.33
C LYS A 233 9.01 -9.52 5.58
N TYR A 234 9.35 -10.80 5.58
CA TYR A 234 10.04 -11.46 6.69
C TYR A 234 11.56 -11.43 6.53
N GLU A 235 12.30 -11.61 7.62
CA GLU A 235 13.79 -11.59 7.62
C GLU A 235 14.43 -12.75 6.87
N ASP A 236 13.72 -13.87 6.74
CA ASP A 236 14.17 -15.00 5.93
C ASP A 236 14.01 -14.77 4.42
N GLY A 237 13.51 -13.58 4.02
CA GLY A 237 13.30 -13.17 2.63
C GLY A 237 11.94 -13.57 2.05
N SER A 238 11.16 -14.40 2.76
CA SER A 238 9.81 -14.75 2.33
C SER A 238 8.84 -13.57 2.47
N GLN A 239 7.74 -13.61 1.71
CA GLN A 239 6.71 -12.58 1.72
C GLN A 239 5.33 -13.20 1.83
N LEU A 240 4.47 -12.60 2.64
CA LEU A 240 3.05 -12.93 2.72
C LEU A 240 2.24 -11.76 2.18
N THR A 241 1.46 -12.01 1.14
CA THR A 241 0.55 -11.02 0.57
C THR A 241 -0.63 -10.82 1.50
N ILE A 242 -0.97 -9.56 1.80
CA ILE A 242 -2.16 -9.20 2.56
C ILE A 242 -3.19 -8.64 1.60
N SER A 243 -4.36 -9.25 1.56
CA SER A 243 -5.35 -8.96 0.53
C SER A 243 -6.79 -9.10 1.02
N TYR A 244 -7.73 -8.74 0.15
CA TYR A 244 -9.16 -8.98 0.27
C TYR A 244 -9.62 -9.85 -0.90
N GLU A 245 -10.67 -10.64 -0.69
CA GLU A 245 -11.41 -11.28 -1.79
C GLU A 245 -12.43 -10.31 -2.38
N ILE A 246 -12.58 -10.36 -3.71
CA ILE A 246 -13.54 -9.57 -4.47
C ILE A 246 -14.62 -10.50 -5.00
N GLU A 247 -15.86 -10.24 -4.63
CA GLU A 247 -17.03 -10.91 -5.23
C GLU A 247 -17.69 -9.99 -6.26
N ILE A 248 -17.64 -10.36 -7.54
CA ILE A 248 -18.24 -9.57 -8.63
C ILE A 248 -19.66 -10.06 -8.87
N LYS A 249 -20.67 -9.23 -8.62
CA LYS A 249 -22.09 -9.61 -8.76
C LYS A 249 -22.64 -9.44 -10.18
N ASP A 250 -22.18 -8.40 -10.88
CA ASP A 250 -22.53 -8.08 -12.27
C ASP A 250 -21.25 -7.65 -12.99
N TYR A 251 -20.90 -8.27 -14.12
CA TYR A 251 -19.71 -7.91 -14.90
C TYR A 251 -19.71 -6.41 -15.26
N TYR A 252 -18.55 -5.76 -15.10
CA TYR A 252 -18.36 -4.32 -15.23
C TYR A 252 -18.73 -3.77 -16.62
N LYS A 253 -19.91 -3.16 -16.78
CA LYS A 253 -20.17 -2.29 -17.93
C LYS A 253 -19.83 -0.85 -17.58
N ILE A 254 -18.62 -0.41 -17.92
CA ILE A 254 -18.16 0.97 -17.72
C ILE A 254 -18.96 1.96 -18.58
N ASP A 255 -19.51 1.52 -19.70
CA ASP A 255 -20.23 2.38 -20.67
C ASP A 255 -21.53 3.02 -20.12
N SER A 256 -22.02 2.59 -18.97
CA SER A 256 -23.22 3.15 -18.36
C SER A 256 -22.97 4.39 -17.48
N ILE A 257 -21.72 4.86 -17.36
CA ILE A 257 -21.39 6.05 -16.56
C ILE A 257 -21.76 7.31 -17.33
N LYS A 258 -22.50 8.21 -16.69
CA LYS A 258 -22.82 9.52 -17.26
C LYS A 258 -21.54 10.31 -17.49
N SER A 259 -21.37 10.82 -18.71
CA SER A 259 -20.39 11.87 -18.98
C SER A 259 -20.91 13.18 -18.41
N ILE A 260 -20.02 13.96 -17.81
CA ILE A 260 -20.30 15.39 -17.57
C ILE A 260 -20.18 16.17 -18.87
N SER A 261 -20.86 17.32 -18.97
CA SER A 261 -20.73 18.26 -20.09
C SER A 261 -19.76 19.40 -19.78
N ASP A 262 -19.62 19.78 -18.50
CA ASP A 262 -18.70 20.82 -18.01
C ASP A 262 -17.71 20.21 -17.00
N PHE A 263 -16.42 20.40 -17.26
CA PHE A 263 -15.33 19.90 -16.40
C PHE A 263 -15.39 20.46 -14.98
N GLN A 264 -16.01 21.63 -14.74
CA GLN A 264 -16.18 22.16 -13.39
C GLN A 264 -17.11 21.30 -12.52
N HIS A 265 -17.99 20.51 -13.14
CA HIS A 265 -18.98 19.70 -12.45
C HIS A 265 -18.44 18.34 -11.98
N ILE A 266 -17.20 17.95 -12.33
CA ILE A 266 -16.61 16.68 -11.86
C ILE A 266 -16.50 16.57 -10.34
N TRP A 267 -16.55 17.70 -9.64
CA TRP A 267 -16.31 17.79 -8.21
C TRP A 267 -17.57 17.67 -7.35
N LYS A 268 -18.75 17.49 -7.97
CA LYS A 268 -20.06 17.45 -7.28
C LYS A 268 -20.93 16.34 -7.85
N CYS A 269 -21.87 15.82 -7.07
CA CYS A 269 -22.85 14.84 -7.57
C CYS A 269 -24.13 15.51 -8.09
N SER A 270 -24.49 16.68 -7.55
CA SER A 270 -25.63 17.47 -8.00
C SER A 270 -25.36 18.98 -7.99
N GLU A 271 -26.19 19.73 -8.72
CA GLU A 271 -26.16 21.19 -8.69
C GLU A 271 -26.57 21.70 -7.30
N GLY A 272 -25.74 22.54 -6.68
CA GLY A 272 -25.99 23.11 -5.35
C GLY A 272 -25.17 22.49 -4.21
N GLU A 273 -24.59 21.30 -4.39
CA GLU A 273 -23.68 20.69 -3.41
C GLU A 273 -22.35 21.45 -3.29
N ALA A 274 -21.73 21.41 -2.11
CA ALA A 274 -20.40 21.95 -1.92
C ALA A 274 -19.34 20.90 -2.35
N THR A 275 -18.30 21.36 -3.02
CA THR A 275 -17.17 20.52 -3.44
C THR A 275 -16.25 20.12 -2.28
N THR A 276 -16.59 20.45 -1.04
CA THR A 276 -15.81 20.09 0.15
C THR A 276 -16.35 18.83 0.82
N ASP A 277 -17.45 18.29 0.30
CA ASP A 277 -18.22 17.27 0.98
C ASP A 277 -17.85 15.86 0.49
N TYR A 278 -16.83 15.73 -0.35
CA TYR A 278 -16.46 14.49 -1.00
C TYR A 278 -14.96 14.19 -0.94
N HIS A 279 -14.64 12.89 -0.77
CA HIS A 279 -13.36 12.32 -1.16
C HIS A 279 -13.39 11.98 -2.65
N TYR A 280 -12.29 12.26 -3.35
CA TYR A 280 -12.19 12.12 -4.80
C TYR A 280 -11.21 11.03 -5.18
N PHE A 281 -11.62 10.09 -6.02
CA PHE A 281 -10.71 9.10 -6.60
C PHE A 281 -10.83 9.11 -8.12
N ILE A 282 -9.72 9.07 -8.82
CA ILE A 282 -9.68 8.88 -10.27
C ILE A 282 -9.30 7.45 -10.57
N TYR A 283 -10.10 6.81 -11.43
CA TYR A 283 -9.86 5.48 -11.95
C TYR A 283 -9.46 5.57 -13.43
N SER A 284 -8.30 5.02 -13.74
CA SER A 284 -7.78 4.88 -15.10
C SER A 284 -7.82 3.42 -15.51
N TYR A 285 -8.66 3.11 -16.50
CA TYR A 285 -8.69 1.79 -17.12
C TYR A 285 -7.46 1.62 -18.01
N ASN A 286 -6.79 0.49 -17.86
CA ASN A 286 -5.63 0.14 -18.67
C ASN A 286 -5.85 -1.24 -19.27
N PHE A 287 -5.94 -1.34 -20.59
CA PHE A 287 -6.19 -2.60 -21.28
C PHE A 287 -4.95 -3.51 -21.30
N GLU A 288 -3.75 -2.93 -21.43
CA GLU A 288 -2.50 -3.68 -21.58
C GLU A 288 -1.80 -3.97 -20.23
N GLY A 289 -2.41 -3.55 -19.11
CA GLY A 289 -1.81 -3.74 -17.80
C GLY A 289 -2.75 -3.43 -16.66
N ASN A 290 -2.19 -3.22 -15.47
CA ASN A 290 -3.02 -3.00 -14.29
C ASN A 290 -3.77 -1.67 -14.37
N HIS A 291 -5.06 -1.73 -14.10
CA HIS A 291 -5.89 -0.56 -13.85
C HIS A 291 -5.37 0.18 -12.62
N LYS A 292 -5.59 1.49 -12.56
CA LYS A 292 -5.08 2.34 -11.48
C LYS A 292 -6.20 3.16 -10.88
N MET A 293 -6.19 3.30 -9.56
CA MET A 293 -7.07 4.23 -8.87
C MET A 293 -6.29 5.00 -7.82
N SER A 294 -6.45 6.32 -7.80
CA SER A 294 -5.72 7.18 -6.87
C SER A 294 -6.61 8.24 -6.26
N HIS A 295 -6.43 8.47 -4.95
CA HIS A 295 -7.05 9.58 -4.25
C HIS A 295 -6.51 10.93 -4.75
N ILE A 296 -7.40 11.89 -5.01
CA ILE A 296 -7.08 13.23 -5.46
C ILE A 296 -7.39 14.22 -4.35
N LEU A 297 -6.39 15.02 -3.99
CA LEU A 297 -6.58 16.20 -3.18
C LEU A 297 -6.98 17.37 -4.09
N LYS A 298 -8.19 17.90 -3.90
CA LYS A 298 -8.72 19.00 -4.71
C LYS A 298 -7.81 20.24 -4.72
N ASP A 299 -7.17 20.56 -3.60
CA ASP A 299 -6.25 21.70 -3.52
C ASP A 299 -4.85 21.40 -4.08
N SER A 300 -4.63 20.19 -4.60
CA SER A 300 -3.38 19.74 -5.22
C SER A 300 -3.63 18.98 -6.52
N VAL A 301 -4.66 19.37 -7.27
CA VAL A 301 -5.01 18.74 -8.55
C VAL A 301 -3.84 18.78 -9.54
N ASP A 302 -3.02 19.85 -9.52
CA ASP A 302 -1.81 19.98 -10.37
C ASP A 302 -0.76 18.88 -10.17
N LYS A 303 -0.81 18.15 -9.05
CA LYS A 303 0.05 16.98 -8.81
C LYS A 303 -0.49 15.69 -9.43
N ASN A 304 -1.76 15.68 -9.82
CA ASN A 304 -2.45 14.53 -10.39
C ASN A 304 -2.57 14.68 -11.90
N LYS A 305 -2.46 13.57 -12.62
CA LYS A 305 -2.68 13.53 -14.07
C LYS A 305 -4.06 12.97 -14.33
N PHE A 306 -4.80 13.62 -15.22
CA PHE A 306 -6.11 13.21 -15.66
C PHE A 306 -5.98 12.81 -17.12
N TYR A 307 -6.61 11.70 -17.49
CA TYR A 307 -6.61 11.19 -18.85
C TYR A 307 -8.02 11.06 -19.39
N TYR A 308 -8.13 11.10 -20.71
CA TYR A 308 -9.37 10.85 -21.42
C TYR A 308 -9.92 9.46 -21.05
N ASN A 309 -11.25 9.38 -20.86
CA ASN A 309 -11.98 8.21 -20.39
C ASN A 309 -11.70 7.76 -18.95
N ASP A 310 -10.90 8.48 -18.17
CA ASP A 310 -10.84 8.25 -16.73
C ASP A 310 -12.23 8.45 -16.11
N THR A 311 -12.46 7.77 -14.99
CA THR A 311 -13.68 7.90 -14.20
C THR A 311 -13.37 8.51 -12.84
N MET A 312 -14.01 9.63 -12.54
CA MET A 312 -14.00 10.23 -11.20
C MET A 312 -15.05 9.55 -10.32
N TYR A 313 -14.66 9.15 -9.12
CA TYR A 313 -15.49 8.59 -8.08
C TYR A 313 -15.55 9.56 -6.90
N LEU A 314 -16.76 9.82 -6.42
CA LEU A 314 -17.00 10.75 -5.32
C LEU A 314 -17.64 9.98 -4.16
N TYR A 315 -17.04 10.09 -2.98
CA TYR A 315 -17.53 9.45 -1.75
C TYR A 315 -17.81 10.53 -0.73
N ASN A 316 -19.05 10.62 -0.24
CA ASN A 316 -19.44 11.63 0.72
C ASN A 316 -18.63 11.50 2.01
N GLU A 317 -17.97 12.58 2.41
CA GLU A 317 -17.13 12.61 3.60
C GLU A 317 -17.92 12.26 4.87
N ALA A 318 -19.24 12.53 4.90
CA ALA A 318 -20.12 12.18 6.01
C ALA A 318 -20.08 10.68 6.33
N TYR A 319 -19.91 9.81 5.32
CA TYR A 319 -19.82 8.36 5.53
C TYR A 319 -18.49 7.91 6.13
N THR A 320 -17.46 8.77 6.07
CA THR A 320 -16.15 8.52 6.70
C THR A 320 -15.97 9.25 8.03
N LYS A 321 -16.98 10.02 8.47
CA LYS A 321 -16.90 10.85 9.68
C LYS A 321 -16.58 10.03 10.93
N ASP A 322 -17.18 8.86 11.07
CA ASP A 322 -16.94 7.99 12.22
C ASP A 322 -15.50 7.49 12.23
N LEU A 323 -14.97 7.07 11.07
CA LEU A 323 -13.58 6.65 10.91
C LEU A 323 -12.60 7.78 11.29
N LYS A 324 -12.86 9.00 10.83
CA LYS A 324 -12.06 10.20 11.13
C LYS A 324 -12.04 10.55 12.63
N ASN A 325 -13.12 10.25 13.35
CA ASN A 325 -13.28 10.57 14.76
C ASN A 325 -12.93 9.42 15.72
N MET A 326 -12.52 8.25 15.21
CA MET A 326 -12.16 7.11 16.07
C MET A 326 -10.91 7.40 16.91
N VAL A 327 -11.08 7.49 18.23
CA VAL A 327 -9.95 7.62 19.15
C VAL A 327 -9.09 6.35 19.08
N ASN A 328 -7.79 6.52 18.80
CA ASN A 328 -6.79 5.47 18.60
C ASN A 328 -6.97 4.58 17.35
N GLY A 329 -7.78 5.01 16.39
CA GLY A 329 -7.95 4.35 15.10
C GLY A 329 -8.80 3.08 15.16
N ILE A 330 -8.57 2.17 14.21
CA ILE A 330 -9.36 0.94 14.06
C ILE A 330 -9.13 0.00 15.25
N ARG A 331 -10.21 -0.34 15.96
CA ARG A 331 -10.17 -1.19 17.16
C ARG A 331 -10.09 -2.67 16.80
N HIS A 332 -9.63 -3.48 17.76
CA HIS A 332 -9.66 -4.94 17.65
C HIS A 332 -11.09 -5.42 17.35
N GLY A 333 -11.25 -6.38 16.44
CA GLY A 333 -12.57 -6.90 16.07
C GLY A 333 -13.39 -5.97 15.18
N TYR A 334 -12.83 -4.88 14.68
CA TYR A 334 -13.57 -3.97 13.82
C TYR A 334 -13.85 -4.60 12.46
N VAL A 335 -15.13 -4.63 12.09
CA VAL A 335 -15.61 -5.02 10.77
C VAL A 335 -16.03 -3.75 10.04
N LEU A 336 -15.39 -3.44 8.90
CA LEU A 336 -15.79 -2.30 8.09
C LEU A 336 -16.94 -2.70 7.16
N ASN A 337 -18.00 -1.90 7.17
CA ASN A 337 -18.95 -1.90 6.06
C ASN A 337 -18.38 -1.09 4.89
N PRO A 338 -18.14 -1.69 3.71
CA PRO A 338 -17.57 -0.97 2.58
C PRO A 338 -18.41 0.25 2.18
N ILE A 339 -17.76 1.41 2.00
CA ILE A 339 -18.46 2.68 1.69
C ILE A 339 -18.56 2.83 0.18
N LYS A 340 -19.78 2.78 -0.36
CA LYS A 340 -19.99 2.93 -1.82
C LYS A 340 -19.81 4.39 -2.26
N PRO A 341 -19.44 4.63 -3.52
CA PRO A 341 -19.43 5.98 -4.08
C PRO A 341 -20.86 6.51 -4.20
N ASP A 342 -21.04 7.79 -3.90
CA ASP A 342 -22.31 8.50 -4.06
C ASP A 342 -22.61 8.73 -5.54
N CYS A 343 -21.58 9.12 -6.30
CA CYS A 343 -21.67 9.27 -7.73
C CYS A 343 -20.33 9.02 -8.42
N LYS A 344 -20.40 8.98 -9.75
CA LYS A 344 -19.26 8.76 -10.63
C LYS A 344 -19.45 9.49 -11.95
N TRP A 345 -18.36 10.06 -12.46
CA TRP A 345 -18.35 10.84 -13.69
C TRP A 345 -17.28 10.32 -14.62
N LYS A 346 -17.67 9.99 -15.85
CA LYS A 346 -16.70 9.75 -16.91
C LYS A 346 -16.19 11.11 -17.37
N LEU A 347 -14.88 11.28 -17.41
CA LEU A 347 -14.30 12.54 -17.86
C LEU A 347 -14.64 12.77 -19.34
N PRO A 348 -14.99 14.01 -19.73
CA PRO A 348 -15.56 14.30 -21.03
C PRO A 348 -14.51 14.35 -22.12
N GLN A 349 -14.93 14.35 -23.38
CA GLN A 349 -14.04 14.77 -24.45
C GLN A 349 -13.82 16.28 -24.37
N LEU A 350 -12.56 16.69 -24.19
CA LEU A 350 -12.14 18.08 -24.19
C LEU A 350 -11.80 18.56 -25.60
N LYS A 351 -11.95 19.86 -25.85
CA LYS A 351 -11.56 20.44 -27.13
C LYS A 351 -10.05 20.56 -27.18
N PHE A 352 -9.46 20.07 -28.27
CA PHE A 352 -8.04 20.16 -28.51
C PHE A 352 -7.72 20.68 -29.90
N LYS A 353 -6.50 21.18 -30.05
CA LYS A 353 -5.91 21.59 -31.32
C LYS A 353 -4.55 20.91 -31.46
N ILE A 354 -4.24 20.44 -32.66
CA ILE A 354 -2.90 19.97 -32.98
C ILE A 354 -2.05 21.20 -33.33
N ARG A 355 -0.89 21.32 -32.69
CA ARG A 355 0.07 22.40 -32.97
C ARG A 355 1.45 21.81 -33.21
N LEU A 356 2.17 22.37 -34.18
CA LEU A 356 3.59 22.14 -34.30
C LEU A 356 4.33 23.11 -33.36
N VAL A 357 5.22 22.57 -32.53
CA VAL A 357 6.00 23.34 -31.54
C VAL A 357 7.48 23.01 -31.68
N SER A 358 8.33 24.00 -31.35
CA SER A 358 9.79 23.86 -31.30
C SER A 358 10.22 23.09 -30.04
N PRO A 359 11.51 22.74 -29.90
CA PRO A 359 11.99 21.99 -28.74
C PRO A 359 11.78 22.73 -27.42
N ASP A 360 11.88 24.06 -27.47
CA ASP A 360 11.67 24.97 -26.34
C ASP A 360 10.18 25.19 -26.01
N GLY A 361 9.26 24.62 -26.81
CA GLY A 361 7.81 24.72 -26.63
C GLY A 361 7.21 26.06 -27.05
N SER A 362 7.99 26.95 -27.67
CA SER A 362 7.46 28.21 -28.21
C SER A 362 6.54 27.95 -29.41
N LYS A 363 5.54 28.81 -29.58
CA LYS A 363 4.66 28.76 -30.75
C LYS A 363 5.39 29.39 -31.93
N ILE A 364 5.37 28.71 -33.06
CA ILE A 364 6.11 29.15 -34.26
C ILE A 364 5.17 29.77 -35.30
N PHE A 365 3.86 29.72 -35.06
CA PHE A 365 2.83 30.02 -36.06
C PHE A 365 1.85 31.09 -35.57
N ASP A 366 1.60 32.07 -36.44
CA ASP A 366 0.38 32.87 -36.46
C ASP A 366 -0.62 32.24 -37.45
N SER A 367 -1.93 32.30 -37.16
CA SER A 367 -2.94 31.78 -38.09
C SER A 367 -4.14 32.69 -38.23
N LYS A 368 -4.61 32.82 -39.47
CA LYS A 368 -6.03 32.95 -39.82
C LYS A 368 -6.41 31.66 -40.58
N ASP A 369 -7.58 31.10 -40.27
CA ASP A 369 -8.25 30.08 -41.07
C ASP A 369 -7.58 28.69 -41.18
N GLY A 370 -6.88 28.24 -40.14
CA GLY A 370 -6.46 26.83 -40.00
C GLY A 370 -5.23 26.42 -40.81
N ILE A 371 -4.73 27.28 -41.69
CA ILE A 371 -3.43 27.14 -42.34
C ILE A 371 -2.38 27.78 -41.43
N GLN A 372 -1.32 27.03 -41.10
CA GLN A 372 -0.18 27.49 -40.33
C GLN A 372 1.01 27.64 -41.28
N ILE A 373 1.53 28.86 -41.43
CA ILE A 373 2.65 29.18 -42.32
C ILE A 373 3.89 29.37 -41.45
N MET A 374 4.96 28.62 -41.76
CA MET A 374 6.28 28.83 -41.15
C MET A 374 7.13 29.67 -42.10
N ASP A 375 7.49 30.88 -41.69
CA ASP A 375 8.46 31.67 -42.41
C ASP A 375 9.87 31.18 -42.08
N VAL A 376 10.56 30.64 -43.09
CA VAL A 376 11.96 30.21 -42.97
C VAL A 376 12.84 31.44 -42.92
N ARG A 377 13.52 31.64 -41.79
CA ARG A 377 14.47 32.74 -41.59
C ARG A 377 15.89 32.30 -41.87
N GLU A 378 16.76 33.26 -42.16
CA GLU A 378 18.16 32.99 -42.53
C GLU A 378 18.92 32.26 -41.41
N ASP A 379 18.58 32.53 -40.16
CA ASP A 379 19.16 31.87 -38.98
C ASP A 379 18.67 30.42 -38.77
N MET A 380 17.67 29.98 -39.54
CA MET A 380 17.15 28.61 -39.58
C MET A 380 17.80 27.77 -40.69
N LEU A 381 18.48 28.38 -41.66
CA LEU A 381 19.15 27.67 -42.75
C LEU A 381 20.37 26.88 -42.23
N ASN A 382 20.61 25.70 -42.81
CA ASN A 382 21.73 24.81 -42.48
C ASN A 382 21.80 24.37 -41.00
N LYS A 383 20.67 24.33 -40.30
CA LYS A 383 20.54 23.77 -38.95
C LYS A 383 19.44 22.73 -38.94
N ASP A 384 19.67 21.62 -38.25
CA ASP A 384 18.59 20.67 -37.94
C ASP A 384 17.68 21.29 -36.89
N ILE A 385 16.41 21.51 -37.22
CA ILE A 385 15.44 22.07 -36.27
C ILE A 385 14.42 20.98 -35.92
N TYR A 386 14.38 20.66 -34.63
CA TYR A 386 13.53 19.61 -34.12
C TYR A 386 12.13 20.17 -33.84
N TYR A 387 11.14 19.76 -34.62
CA TYR A 387 9.75 20.09 -34.34
C TYR A 387 9.01 18.87 -33.84
N LYS A 388 8.02 19.09 -32.98
CA LYS A 388 7.08 18.05 -32.59
C LYS A 388 5.65 18.53 -32.72
N CYS A 389 4.79 17.65 -33.22
CA CYS A 389 3.36 17.85 -33.13
C CYS A 389 2.93 17.58 -31.68
N LYS A 390 2.17 18.51 -31.10
CA LYS A 390 1.62 18.39 -29.75
C LYS A 390 0.12 18.63 -29.77
N ILE A 391 -0.62 17.81 -29.01
CA ILE A 391 -2.02 18.07 -28.68
C ILE A 391 -2.05 19.20 -27.64
N VAL A 392 -2.75 20.28 -27.97
CA VAL A 392 -2.95 21.41 -27.05
C VAL A 392 -4.42 21.48 -26.70
N ILE A 393 -4.71 21.30 -25.42
CA ILE A 393 -6.07 21.31 -24.88
C ILE A 393 -6.43 22.74 -24.50
N GLU A 394 -7.60 23.20 -24.93
CA GLU A 394 -8.01 24.58 -24.75
C GLU A 394 -8.16 24.92 -23.25
N GLU A 395 -8.78 24.03 -22.48
CA GLU A 395 -8.96 24.21 -21.03
C GLU A 395 -7.64 24.16 -20.24
N ALA A 396 -6.56 23.57 -20.78
CA ALA A 396 -5.29 23.43 -20.07
C ALA A 396 -4.61 24.79 -19.76
N THR A 397 -5.02 25.86 -20.45
CA THR A 397 -4.58 27.24 -20.13
C THR A 397 -5.09 27.69 -18.77
N ARG A 398 -6.28 27.23 -18.36
CA ARG A 398 -6.89 27.51 -17.05
C ARG A 398 -6.63 26.40 -16.03
N HIS A 399 -6.39 25.17 -16.51
CA HIS A 399 -6.25 23.95 -15.72
C HIS A 399 -5.02 23.15 -16.17
N PRO A 400 -3.80 23.52 -15.73
CA PRO A 400 -2.55 22.95 -16.24
C PRO A 400 -2.43 21.41 -16.11
N PHE A 401 -3.07 20.80 -15.11
CA PHE A 401 -3.14 19.35 -14.93
C PHE A 401 -3.80 18.59 -16.09
N LEU A 402 -4.56 19.28 -16.95
CA LEU A 402 -5.14 18.71 -18.17
C LEU A 402 -4.18 18.64 -19.34
N SER A 403 -2.95 19.16 -19.23
CA SER A 403 -2.02 19.29 -20.35
C SER A 403 -1.67 17.98 -21.08
N ASN A 404 -1.82 16.83 -20.41
CA ASN A 404 -1.48 15.50 -20.89
C ASN A 404 -2.72 14.59 -21.07
N TYR A 405 -3.92 15.19 -21.16
CA TYR A 405 -5.18 14.46 -21.10
C TYR A 405 -5.34 13.36 -22.16
N TYR A 406 -4.77 13.55 -23.34
CA TYR A 406 -4.89 12.60 -24.46
C TYR A 406 -3.67 11.69 -24.64
N ASP A 407 -2.64 11.81 -23.80
CA ASP A 407 -1.35 11.15 -24.01
C ASP A 407 -1.42 9.61 -24.01
N GLN A 408 -2.46 9.01 -23.41
CA GLN A 408 -2.63 7.55 -23.35
C GLN A 408 -3.40 6.95 -24.52
N VAL A 409 -4.09 7.77 -25.31
CA VAL A 409 -5.09 7.29 -26.30
C VAL A 409 -4.88 7.89 -27.68
N MET A 410 -4.05 8.93 -27.79
CA MET A 410 -3.73 9.58 -29.05
C MET A 410 -2.22 9.72 -29.21
N GLU A 411 -1.73 9.24 -30.36
CA GLU A 411 -0.39 9.54 -30.84
C GLU A 411 -0.49 10.57 -31.97
N VAL A 412 0.42 11.54 -31.98
CA VAL A 412 0.50 12.54 -33.06
C VAL A 412 1.84 12.46 -33.75
N LEU A 413 1.79 12.23 -35.07
CA LEU A 413 2.96 12.09 -35.91
C LEU A 413 3.04 13.26 -36.89
N LEU A 414 4.23 13.80 -37.10
CA LEU A 414 4.54 14.67 -38.23
C LEU A 414 4.86 13.79 -39.44
N VAL A 415 4.18 14.03 -40.56
CA VAL A 415 4.26 13.14 -41.72
C VAL A 415 4.39 13.96 -43.00
N SER A 416 5.28 13.53 -43.90
CA SER A 416 5.37 13.99 -45.29
C SER A 416 4.76 12.92 -46.21
N ARG A 417 4.45 13.33 -47.44
CA ARG A 417 4.17 12.39 -48.53
C ARG A 417 5.17 12.62 -49.65
N ASP A 418 5.70 11.53 -50.20
CA ASP A 418 6.51 11.60 -51.41
C ASP A 418 5.62 11.84 -52.66
N ASP A 419 6.27 11.96 -53.81
CA ASP A 419 5.60 12.21 -55.10
C ASP A 419 4.63 11.08 -55.51
N ASP A 420 4.85 9.87 -54.97
CA ASP A 420 4.00 8.69 -55.17
C ASP A 420 2.87 8.60 -54.11
N GLY A 421 2.83 9.53 -53.16
CA GLY A 421 1.83 9.62 -52.10
C GLY A 421 2.11 8.73 -50.88
N ASN A 422 3.26 8.07 -50.80
CA ASN A 422 3.66 7.25 -49.67
C ASN A 422 3.94 8.12 -48.43
N LYS A 423 3.51 7.64 -47.27
CA LYS A 423 3.65 8.34 -45.99
C LYS A 423 5.06 8.15 -45.43
N ILE A 424 5.78 9.25 -45.19
CA ILE A 424 7.08 9.28 -44.54
C ILE A 424 6.93 9.98 -43.19
N THR A 425 7.23 9.30 -42.09
CA THR A 425 7.24 9.92 -40.75
C THR A 425 8.47 10.82 -40.63
N ILE A 426 8.25 12.10 -40.33
CA ILE A 426 9.31 13.09 -40.18
C ILE A 426 9.65 13.19 -38.69
N LEU A 427 10.90 12.90 -38.36
CA LEU A 427 11.45 13.08 -37.00
C LEU A 427 12.23 14.40 -36.87
N HIS A 428 12.74 14.94 -38.00
CA HIS A 428 13.60 16.13 -38.09
C HIS A 428 13.23 16.91 -39.37
N LEU A 429 13.16 18.24 -39.30
CA LEU A 429 12.98 19.14 -40.45
C LEU A 429 14.26 19.91 -40.75
#